data_AF-A0A3B8L8L0-F1
#
_entry.id   AF-A0A3B8L8L0-F1
#
_cell.length_a   1.000
_cell.length_b   1.000
_cell.length_c   1.000
_cell.angle_alpha   90.00
_cell.angle_beta   90.00
_cell.angle_gamma   90.00
#
_symmetry.space_group_name_H-M   'P 1'
#
loop_
_entity.id
_entity.type
_entity.pdbx_description
1 polymer ?
#
loop_
_entity_poly.entity_id
_entity_poly.type
_entity_poly.pdbx_seq_one_letter_code
_entity_poly.pdbx_strand_id
1 'polypeptide(L)'
;MACFTVKTTLLALLLASPVTADEPSTAAKAFPTKEGFKQAPAFPGAEGYAKYTSGGRYGRVLLVTTLDDYDPETEAPIKGSLRKATGTSGPRTVLFRVSGTIQLKAPLEIYKPFLTL
;
A
#
# COMPACT_ATOMS: atom_id res chain seq x y z
N MET A 1 -59.40 14.54 -35.31
CA MET A 1 -59.14 13.21 -34.71
C MET A 1 -57.63 13.04 -34.61
N ALA A 2 -57.00 13.67 -33.62
CA ALA A 2 -56.76 13.21 -32.24
C ALA A 2 -55.63 12.15 -32.22
N CYS A 3 -54.56 12.23 -31.43
CA CYS A 3 -54.08 13.22 -30.47
C CYS A 3 -52.62 12.85 -30.16
N PHE A 4 -51.66 13.74 -30.45
CA PHE A 4 -50.28 13.63 -29.98
C PHE A 4 -50.29 13.80 -28.45
N THR A 5 -49.90 12.76 -27.69
CA THR A 5 -49.87 12.85 -26.23
C THR A 5 -48.44 13.07 -25.74
N VAL A 6 -48.10 14.35 -25.61
CA VAL A 6 -47.07 14.88 -24.70
C VAL A 6 -47.63 14.78 -23.26
N LYS A 7 -46.78 14.38 -22.29
CA LYS A 7 -46.97 14.38 -20.82
C LYS A 7 -47.16 13.00 -20.16
N THR A 8 -46.03 12.36 -19.83
CA THR A 8 -45.89 11.64 -18.55
C THR A 8 -44.43 11.56 -18.13
N THR A 9 -43.83 12.72 -17.91
CA THR A 9 -42.74 12.86 -16.95
C THR A 9 -43.28 12.61 -15.54
N LEU A 10 -42.43 12.00 -14.71
CA LEU A 10 -42.45 12.03 -13.24
C LEU A 10 -43.27 10.95 -12.49
N LEU A 11 -42.66 9.78 -12.21
CA LEU A 11 -42.87 9.10 -10.93
C LEU A 11 -41.74 8.10 -10.60
N ALA A 12 -41.10 8.32 -9.43
CA ALA A 12 -40.20 7.44 -8.65
C ALA A 12 -38.87 7.02 -9.33
N LEU A 13 -37.65 7.38 -8.91
CA LEU A 13 -37.07 7.64 -7.58
C LEU A 13 -37.49 6.63 -6.50
N LEU A 14 -36.89 5.42 -6.50
CA LEU A 14 -36.25 4.82 -5.32
C LEU A 14 -35.66 3.41 -5.62
N LEU A 15 -34.43 3.17 -5.11
CA LEU A 15 -33.79 1.87 -4.82
C LEU A 15 -33.07 1.10 -5.95
N ALA A 16 -31.85 1.52 -6.28
CA ALA A 16 -30.71 0.62 -6.39
C ALA A 16 -29.41 1.42 -6.29
N SER A 17 -28.80 1.35 -5.12
CA SER A 17 -27.56 1.99 -4.70
C SER A 17 -26.42 1.74 -5.70
N PRO A 18 -25.51 2.71 -5.93
CA PRO A 18 -24.21 2.35 -6.47
C PRO A 18 -23.55 1.42 -5.44
N VAL A 19 -23.18 0.21 -5.85
CA VAL A 19 -22.18 -0.60 -5.15
C VAL A 19 -20.91 0.24 -5.16
N THR A 20 -20.72 0.99 -4.07
CA THR A 20 -19.45 1.52 -3.65
C THR A 20 -18.58 0.30 -3.39
N ALA A 21 -17.78 -0.10 -4.38
CA ALA A 21 -16.63 -0.92 -4.10
C ALA A 21 -15.82 -0.17 -3.04
N ASP A 22 -15.52 -0.85 -1.95
CA ASP A 22 -14.71 -0.39 -0.82
C ASP A 22 -13.43 0.30 -1.32
N GLU A 23 -13.49 1.61 -1.51
CA GLU A 23 -12.34 2.48 -1.35
C GLU A 23 -11.93 2.34 0.12
N PRO A 24 -10.72 1.85 0.46
CA PRO A 24 -10.25 1.81 1.84
C PRO A 24 -10.13 3.25 2.34
N SER A 25 -11.24 3.67 2.93
CA SER A 25 -11.47 4.93 3.57
C SER A 25 -10.48 5.10 4.72
N THR A 26 -9.92 6.29 4.78
CA THR A 26 -9.50 6.97 6.01
C THR A 26 -8.20 6.47 6.64
N ALA A 27 -7.11 7.08 6.17
CA ALA A 27 -6.44 8.19 6.89
C ALA A 27 -4.96 8.15 6.53
N ALA A 28 -4.60 8.89 5.48
CA ALA A 28 -3.24 9.42 5.42
C ALA A 28 -3.10 10.38 6.60
N LYS A 29 -2.67 9.87 7.76
CA LYS A 29 -2.12 10.73 8.81
C LYS A 29 -1.05 11.56 8.11
N ALA A 30 -1.26 12.87 8.05
CA ALA A 30 -0.25 13.80 7.58
C ALA A 30 1.05 13.47 8.32
N PHE A 31 2.12 13.21 7.56
CA PHE A 31 3.43 13.01 8.17
C PHE A 31 3.75 14.28 8.96
N PRO A 32 4.03 14.19 10.27
CA PRO A 32 4.33 15.38 11.06
C PRO A 32 5.50 16.11 10.41
N THR A 33 5.25 17.36 10.01
CA THR A 33 6.30 18.27 9.56
C THR A 33 7.30 18.39 10.70
N LYS A 34 8.57 18.24 10.35
CA LYS A 34 9.68 17.84 11.22
C LYS A 34 10.04 18.92 12.26
N GLU A 35 9.25 19.08 13.32
CA GLU A 35 9.62 19.85 14.51
C GLU A 35 10.58 19.00 15.38
N GLY A 36 11.84 19.42 15.45
CA GLY A 36 12.73 19.24 16.61
C GLY A 36 13.08 17.84 17.14
N PHE A 37 12.78 16.73 16.46
CA PHE A 37 13.25 15.42 16.94
C PHE A 37 14.76 15.27 16.74
N LYS A 38 15.51 15.18 17.86
CA LYS A 38 16.92 14.76 17.88
C LYS A 38 17.03 13.48 17.03
N GLN A 39 17.76 13.54 15.92
CA GLN A 39 17.73 12.51 14.89
C GLN A 39 18.30 11.20 15.45
N ALA A 40 17.43 10.34 15.98
CA ALA A 40 17.84 9.08 16.56
C ALA A 40 18.45 8.20 15.45
N PRO A 41 19.59 7.55 15.72
CA PRO A 41 20.21 6.68 14.73
C PRO A 41 19.25 5.57 14.28
N ALA A 42 19.50 4.99 13.11
CA ALA A 42 18.67 3.95 12.51
C ALA A 42 18.50 2.75 13.47
N PHE A 43 19.60 2.35 14.11
CA PHE A 43 19.68 1.36 15.18
C PHE A 43 20.71 1.81 16.25
N PRO A 44 20.66 1.29 17.49
CA PRO A 44 21.66 1.58 18.50
C PRO A 44 23.07 1.20 18.00
N GLY A 45 24.01 2.14 18.05
CA GLY A 45 25.37 1.92 17.52
C GLY A 45 25.52 2.10 16.01
N ALA A 46 24.54 2.68 15.31
CA ALA A 46 24.73 2.98 13.88
C ALA A 46 25.81 4.05 13.66
N GLU A 47 26.79 3.73 12.83
CA GLU A 47 27.90 4.60 12.45
C GLU A 47 27.89 4.91 10.94
N GLY A 48 28.78 5.81 10.51
CA GLY A 48 28.91 6.20 9.11
C GLY A 48 27.83 7.16 8.60
N TYR A 49 27.81 7.38 7.28
CA TYR A 49 26.95 8.38 6.62
C TYR A 49 25.46 8.01 6.63
N ALA A 50 25.13 6.71 6.67
CA ALA A 50 23.76 6.23 6.63
C ALA A 50 23.11 6.12 8.03
N LYS A 51 23.82 6.46 9.12
CA LYS A 51 23.34 6.26 10.49
C LYS A 51 22.03 6.95 10.83
N TYR A 52 21.65 7.98 10.08
CA TYR A 52 20.41 8.74 10.28
C TYR A 52 19.31 8.42 9.24
N THR A 53 19.45 7.32 8.51
CA THR A 53 18.43 6.84 7.57
C THR A 53 17.15 6.51 8.34
N SER A 54 16.01 7.02 7.85
CA SER A 54 14.71 6.84 8.50
C SER A 54 14.10 5.46 8.28
N GLY A 55 14.41 4.79 7.17
CA GLY A 55 13.81 3.50 6.81
C GLY A 55 12.28 3.56 6.83
N GLY A 56 11.65 2.49 7.31
CA GLY A 56 10.20 2.38 7.52
C GLY A 56 9.66 2.98 8.83
N ARG A 57 10.47 3.77 9.56
CA ARG A 57 10.08 4.30 10.89
C ARG A 57 8.80 5.14 10.81
N TYR A 58 7.93 4.98 11.81
CA TYR A 58 6.58 5.57 11.86
C TYR A 58 5.64 5.12 10.74
N GLY A 59 6.03 4.09 9.99
CA GLY A 59 5.25 3.50 8.92
C GLY A 59 4.30 2.41 9.36
N ARG A 60 3.66 1.78 8.37
CA ARG A 60 2.83 0.59 8.55
C ARG A 60 3.67 -0.68 8.59
N VAL A 61 3.21 -1.69 9.33
CA VAL A 61 3.81 -3.02 9.32
C VAL A 61 3.12 -3.87 8.25
N LEU A 62 3.90 -4.38 7.30
CA LEU A 62 3.43 -5.30 6.27
C LEU A 62 3.95 -6.70 6.58
N LEU A 63 3.04 -7.67 6.63
CA LEU A 63 3.37 -9.05 6.97
C LEU A 63 3.59 -9.85 5.69
N VAL A 64 4.76 -10.48 5.57
CA VAL A 64 5.05 -11.46 4.53
C VAL A 64 4.66 -12.84 5.07
N THR A 65 3.70 -13.48 4.40
CA THR A 65 3.08 -14.75 4.82
C THR A 65 3.34 -15.89 3.84
N THR A 66 3.92 -15.62 2.68
CA THR A 66 4.31 -16.63 1.70
C THR A 66 5.75 -16.41 1.24
N LEU A 67 6.40 -17.50 0.83
CA LEU A 67 7.71 -17.49 0.19
C LEU A 67 7.61 -17.39 -1.34
N ASP A 68 6.40 -17.48 -1.88
CA ASP A 68 6.17 -17.41 -3.33
C ASP A 68 6.39 -15.98 -3.84
N ASP A 69 7.20 -15.88 -4.90
CA ASP A 69 7.32 -14.67 -5.71
C ASP A 69 6.45 -14.79 -6.97
N TYR A 70 6.03 -13.64 -7.49
CA TYR A 70 5.33 -13.54 -8.76
C TYR A 70 6.12 -12.66 -9.72
N ASP A 71 6.04 -12.98 -11.00
CA ASP A 71 6.55 -12.10 -12.04
C ASP A 71 5.60 -10.90 -12.19
N PRO A 72 6.06 -9.66 -11.97
CA PRO A 72 5.20 -8.48 -12.05
C PRO A 72 4.67 -8.17 -13.45
N GLU A 73 5.29 -8.71 -14.51
CA GLU A 73 4.89 -8.50 -15.90
C GLU A 73 3.91 -9.57 -16.39
N THR A 74 4.08 -10.82 -15.95
CA THR A 74 3.33 -11.97 -16.49
C THR A 74 2.30 -12.56 -15.53
N GLU A 75 2.43 -12.36 -14.22
CA GLU A 75 1.58 -13.00 -13.20
C GLU A 75 0.79 -12.00 -12.34
N ALA A 76 -0.33 -12.46 -11.78
CA ALA A 76 -1.15 -11.64 -10.89
C ALA A 76 -0.45 -11.42 -9.53
N PRO A 77 -0.61 -10.23 -8.90
CA PRO A 77 0.02 -9.96 -7.61
C PRO A 77 -0.43 -10.89 -6.49
N ILE A 78 0.53 -11.58 -5.87
CA ILE A 78 0.28 -12.46 -4.72
C ILE A 78 0.22 -11.63 -3.44
N LYS A 79 -0.91 -11.70 -2.71
CA LYS A 79 -1.06 -11.06 -1.39
C LYS A 79 -0.11 -11.71 -0.38
N GLY A 80 0.58 -10.90 0.42
CA GLY A 80 1.50 -11.39 1.45
C GLY A 80 2.86 -11.87 0.92
N SER A 81 3.16 -11.68 -0.37
CA SER A 81 4.50 -11.87 -0.94
C SER A 81 5.41 -10.68 -0.63
N LEU A 82 6.73 -10.91 -0.65
CA LEU A 82 7.73 -9.86 -0.49
C LEU A 82 7.58 -8.76 -1.56
N ARG A 83 7.39 -9.13 -2.83
CA ARG A 83 7.25 -8.18 -3.94
C ARG A 83 6.06 -7.24 -3.78
N LYS A 84 4.95 -7.75 -3.26
CA LYS A 84 3.78 -6.90 -2.98
C LYS A 84 4.09 -5.89 -1.85
N ALA A 85 4.83 -6.32 -0.83
CA ALA A 85 5.22 -5.46 0.29
C ALA A 85 6.21 -4.37 -0.13
N THR A 86 7.19 -4.68 -0.99
CA THR A 86 8.16 -3.69 -1.50
C THR A 86 7.53 -2.71 -2.47
N GLY A 87 6.57 -3.12 -3.30
CA GLY A 87 5.88 -2.24 -4.26
C GLY A 87 4.86 -1.28 -3.63
N THR A 88 4.53 -1.49 -2.36
CA THR A 88 3.53 -0.69 -1.64
C THR A 88 4.06 0.72 -1.33
N SER A 89 3.30 1.78 -1.55
CA SER A 89 3.77 3.16 -1.27
C SER A 89 3.75 3.52 0.23
N GLY A 90 4.55 4.51 0.61
CA GLY A 90 4.59 5.07 1.98
C GLY A 90 5.58 4.34 2.92
N PRO A 91 5.88 4.92 4.09
CA PRO A 91 6.79 4.33 5.05
C PRO A 91 6.23 3.00 5.55
N ARG A 92 7.08 1.98 5.48
CA ARG A 92 6.67 0.62 5.78
C ARG A 92 7.83 -0.23 6.30
N THR A 93 7.50 -1.07 7.27
CA THR A 93 8.37 -2.11 7.79
C THR A 93 7.80 -3.45 7.38
N VAL A 94 8.60 -4.25 6.70
CA VAL A 94 8.22 -5.61 6.30
C VAL A 94 8.63 -6.56 7.41
N LEU A 95 7.71 -7.39 7.87
CA LEU A 95 7.97 -8.41 8.87
C LEU A 95 7.68 -9.79 8.28
N PHE A 96 8.69 -10.66 8.34
CA PHE A 96 8.60 -12.02 7.84
C PHE A 96 7.96 -12.93 8.89
N ARG A 97 6.77 -13.47 8.58
CA ARG A 97 6.13 -14.51 9.41
C ARG A 97 6.53 -15.92 9.02
N VAL A 98 7.12 -16.06 7.84
CA VAL A 98 7.62 -17.32 7.28
C VAL A 98 9.14 -17.30 7.24
N SER A 99 9.74 -18.47 7.40
CA SER A 99 11.18 -18.68 7.26
C SER A 99 11.46 -19.51 6.01
N GLY A 100 12.55 -19.20 5.32
CA GLY A 100 12.98 -19.95 4.15
C GLY A 100 13.63 -19.04 3.12
N THR A 101 13.89 -19.61 1.95
CA THR A 101 14.45 -18.88 0.81
C THR A 101 13.31 -18.46 -0.11
N ILE A 102 13.30 -17.21 -0.55
CA ILE A 102 12.36 -16.67 -1.54
C ILE A 102 13.06 -16.73 -2.91
N GLN A 103 12.59 -17.59 -3.80
CA GLN A 103 13.10 -17.70 -5.17
C GLN A 103 12.44 -16.64 -6.03
N LEU A 104 13.19 -15.59 -6.35
CA LEU A 104 12.70 -14.49 -7.17
C LEU A 104 12.55 -14.94 -8.62
N LYS A 105 11.38 -14.66 -9.21
CA LYS A 105 11.10 -14.93 -10.64
C LYS A 105 11.62 -13.82 -11.56
N ALA A 106 11.76 -12.62 -11.02
CA ALA A 106 12.27 -11.43 -11.70
C ALA A 106 13.11 -10.58 -10.72
N PRO A 107 13.95 -9.64 -11.20
CA PRO A 107 14.66 -8.71 -10.33
C PRO A 107 13.72 -8.02 -9.33
N LEU A 108 14.14 -7.95 -8.05
CA LEU A 108 13.39 -7.25 -7.01
C LEU A 108 13.94 -5.84 -6.86
N GLU A 109 13.29 -4.89 -7.51
CA GLU A 109 13.71 -3.50 -7.51
C GLU A 109 12.92 -2.67 -6.48
N ILE A 110 13.65 -1.85 -5.70
CA ILE A 110 13.07 -1.03 -4.63
C ILE A 110 13.09 0.43 -5.06
N TYR A 111 11.97 0.87 -5.65
CA TYR A 111 11.80 2.26 -6.10
C TYR A 111 11.01 3.14 -5.13
N LYS A 112 10.24 2.55 -4.23
CA LYS A 112 9.39 3.28 -3.28
C LYS A 112 10.18 3.55 -2.00
N PRO A 113 10.42 4.82 -1.62
CA PRO A 113 11.27 5.17 -0.47
C PRO A 113 10.64 4.73 0.86
N PHE A 114 11.41 4.90 1.94
CA PHE A 114 11.01 4.65 3.33
C PHE A 114 10.63 3.18 3.61
N LEU A 115 11.54 2.26 3.29
CA LEU A 115 11.36 0.83 3.48
C LEU A 115 12.36 0.29 4.52
N THR A 116 11.89 -0.62 5.37
CA THR A 116 12.73 -1.52 6.16
C THR A 116 12.32 -2.96 5.84
N LEU A 117 13.29 -3.82 5.54
CA LEU A 117 13.13 -5.26 5.38
C LEU A 117 13.71 -5.97 6.61
#